data_AF-A0A7W1L2F4-F1
#
_entry.id   AF-A0A7W1L2F4-F1
#
_cell.length_a   1.000
_cell.length_b   1.000
_cell.length_c   1.000
_cell.angle_alpha   90.00
_cell.angle_beta   90.00
_cell.angle_gamma   90.00
#
_symmetry.space_group_name_H-M   'P 1'
#
loop_
_entity.id
_entity.type
_entity.pdbx_description
1 polymer ?
#
loop_
_entity_poly.entity_id
_entity_poly.type
_entity_poly.pdbx_seq_one_letter_code
_entity_poly.pdbx_strand_id
1 'polypeptide(L)'
;EGTEEIVALLESVLRRDPDHMGAIHYYIHAVEASTNPERALTYAPKLSTLAPAAGHLVHMPAHIYMRTGDYANAALSNKVAAEADLALFKITGNGGMYPVMYYNHNVHFLAIARTMEGRFADALSAARGLEANVGPHVHMMPMLEGFMTTSMLVLVRFRRWDDILKLPQPEAAMVGTNVVWHFARGMAFAAKGKIVDAEREMKMLMDGEKGVPAEAAFGLNSATSVLKIAENVLSARIATARRDYKPAIELLKRAVEMEDALAYDEPPAWFLPVRESLGGALMLGGNNAEAEKIFRAELERNRRSGRALFGLSKSLEAQGKKYAAEMVKREFENAWKNADTQLHVEDL
;
A
#
# COMPACT_ATOMS: atom_id res chain seq x y z
N GLU A 1 19.58 -8.11 -16.92
CA GLU A 1 20.03 -9.04 -17.97
C GLU A 1 19.82 -10.46 -17.45
N GLY A 2 19.33 -11.42 -18.24
CA GLY A 2 19.07 -12.80 -17.79
C GLY A 2 17.65 -13.12 -17.33
N THR A 3 16.76 -12.13 -17.20
CA THR A 3 15.39 -12.35 -16.67
C THR A 3 14.58 -13.27 -17.57
N GLU A 4 14.60 -13.07 -18.89
CA GLU A 4 13.85 -13.90 -19.84
C GLU A 4 14.38 -15.33 -19.89
N GLU A 5 15.70 -15.52 -19.77
CA GLU A 5 16.34 -16.83 -19.70
C GLU A 5 15.94 -17.58 -18.42
N ILE A 6 15.92 -16.90 -17.27
CA ILE A 6 15.47 -17.45 -15.99
C ILE A 6 13.98 -17.84 -16.08
N VAL A 7 13.14 -16.96 -16.61
CA VAL A 7 11.71 -17.22 -16.80
C VAL A 7 11.51 -18.45 -17.70
N ALA A 8 12.17 -18.52 -18.85
CA ALA A 8 12.06 -19.64 -19.78
C ALA A 8 12.51 -20.97 -19.15
N LEU A 9 13.58 -20.95 -18.34
CA LEU A 9 14.04 -22.12 -17.60
C LEU A 9 13.01 -22.58 -16.57
N LEU A 10 12.49 -21.66 -15.75
CA LEU A 10 11.48 -21.96 -14.74
C LEU A 10 10.20 -22.51 -15.37
N GLU A 11 9.74 -21.94 -16.48
CA GLU A 11 8.59 -22.46 -17.21
C GLU A 11 8.84 -23.84 -17.82
N SER A 12 10.07 -24.11 -18.27
CA SER A 12 10.46 -25.45 -18.72
C SER A 12 10.40 -26.47 -17.59
N VAL A 13 10.81 -26.11 -16.37
CA VAL A 13 10.65 -26.96 -15.18
C VAL A 13 9.16 -27.16 -14.86
N LEU A 14 8.38 -26.08 -14.78
CA LEU A 14 6.96 -26.14 -14.41
C LEU A 14 6.09 -26.91 -15.42
N ARG A 15 6.46 -26.94 -16.70
CA ARG A 15 5.80 -27.82 -17.68
C ARG A 15 6.06 -29.30 -17.46
N ARG A 16 7.23 -29.66 -16.91
CA ARG A 16 7.64 -31.06 -16.64
C ARG A 16 7.18 -31.52 -15.26
N ASP A 17 7.20 -30.61 -14.29
CA ASP A 17 6.76 -30.84 -12.92
C ASP A 17 5.98 -29.61 -12.43
N PRO A 18 4.66 -29.57 -12.65
CA PRO A 18 3.79 -28.46 -12.25
C PRO A 18 3.67 -28.24 -10.74
N ASP A 19 4.20 -29.15 -9.92
CA ASP A 19 4.15 -29.12 -8.45
C ASP A 19 5.55 -28.93 -7.84
N HIS A 20 6.56 -28.64 -8.66
CA HIS A 20 7.93 -28.38 -8.19
C HIS A 20 8.00 -27.10 -7.35
N MET A 21 7.92 -27.22 -6.02
CA MET A 21 7.84 -26.09 -5.07
C MET A 21 8.85 -24.97 -5.35
N GLY A 22 10.14 -25.31 -5.53
CA GLY A 22 11.18 -24.31 -5.79
C GLY A 22 10.99 -23.55 -7.11
N ALA A 23 10.46 -24.20 -8.14
CA ALA A 23 10.25 -23.58 -9.44
C ALA A 23 9.04 -22.65 -9.39
N ILE A 24 7.97 -23.05 -8.67
CA ILE A 24 6.82 -22.18 -8.46
C ILE A 24 7.23 -20.92 -7.68
N HIS A 25 7.99 -21.10 -6.60
CA HIS A 25 8.47 -20.01 -5.76
C HIS A 25 9.30 -19.00 -6.56
N TYR A 26 10.35 -19.45 -7.25
CA TYR A 26 11.18 -18.55 -8.06
C TYR A 26 10.44 -17.96 -9.26
N TYR A 27 9.47 -18.68 -9.83
CA TYR A 27 8.67 -18.16 -10.93
C TYR A 27 7.77 -17.01 -10.51
N ILE A 28 7.18 -17.07 -9.31
CA ILE A 28 6.43 -15.95 -8.73
C ILE A 28 7.31 -14.70 -8.69
N HIS A 29 8.47 -14.78 -8.05
CA HIS A 29 9.40 -13.64 -7.94
C HIS A 29 9.89 -13.14 -9.30
N ALA A 30 10.15 -14.05 -10.24
CA ALA A 30 10.63 -13.68 -11.57
C ALA A 30 9.59 -12.88 -12.38
N VAL A 31 8.29 -13.05 -12.10
CA VAL A 31 7.20 -12.48 -12.93
C VAL A 31 6.28 -11.51 -12.20
N GLU A 32 6.33 -11.41 -10.87
CA GLU A 32 5.47 -10.49 -10.10
C GLU A 32 5.66 -9.03 -10.53
N ALA A 33 6.91 -8.62 -10.78
CA ALA A 33 7.26 -7.28 -11.23
C ALA A 33 6.85 -6.97 -12.69
N SER A 34 6.47 -7.99 -13.48
CA SER A 34 6.24 -7.87 -14.93
C SER A 34 4.93 -7.18 -15.31
N THR A 35 4.70 -7.00 -16.62
CA THR A 35 3.43 -6.51 -17.18
C THR A 35 2.35 -7.60 -17.27
N ASN A 36 2.71 -8.88 -17.08
CA ASN A 36 1.83 -10.04 -17.19
C ASN A 36 1.96 -11.04 -16.00
N PRO A 37 1.85 -10.57 -14.74
CA PRO A 37 2.02 -11.40 -13.54
C PRO A 37 0.98 -12.54 -13.45
N GLU A 38 -0.18 -12.40 -14.10
CA GLU A 38 -1.24 -13.42 -14.15
C GLU A 38 -0.78 -14.78 -14.70
N ARG A 39 0.34 -14.81 -15.45
CA ARG A 39 0.94 -16.08 -15.94
C ARG A 39 1.29 -17.04 -14.81
N ALA A 40 1.58 -16.53 -13.62
CA ALA A 40 1.86 -17.34 -12.44
C ALA A 40 0.62 -17.92 -11.75
N LEU A 41 -0.60 -17.45 -12.05
CA LEU A 41 -1.83 -17.91 -11.37
C LEU A 41 -2.13 -19.40 -11.58
N THR A 42 -1.57 -20.01 -12.62
CA THR A 42 -1.71 -21.46 -12.86
C THR A 42 -0.95 -22.30 -11.82
N TYR A 43 0.15 -21.75 -11.27
CA TYR A 43 1.07 -22.48 -10.40
C TYR A 43 1.06 -21.95 -8.97
N ALA A 44 1.06 -20.62 -8.80
CA ALA A 44 1.22 -19.97 -7.51
C ALA A 44 0.29 -20.51 -6.42
N PRO A 45 -1.04 -20.66 -6.64
CA PRO A 45 -1.96 -21.12 -5.60
C PRO A 45 -1.61 -22.49 -5.00
N LYS A 46 -0.85 -23.33 -5.71
CA LYS A 46 -0.47 -24.67 -5.25
C LYS A 46 0.52 -24.65 -4.08
N LEU A 47 1.38 -23.63 -3.97
CA LEU A 47 2.42 -23.59 -2.93
C LEU A 47 1.86 -23.73 -1.52
N SER A 48 0.72 -23.08 -1.24
CA SER A 48 0.06 -23.15 0.06
C SER A 48 -0.40 -24.56 0.43
N THR A 49 -0.69 -25.41 -0.56
CA THR A 49 -1.10 -26.80 -0.35
C THR A 49 0.08 -27.77 -0.29
N LEU A 50 1.18 -27.47 -0.98
CA LEU A 50 2.37 -28.30 -1.04
C LEU A 50 3.23 -28.17 0.23
N ALA A 51 3.23 -27.00 0.86
CA ALA A 51 3.99 -26.72 2.09
C ALA A 51 3.17 -25.92 3.13
N PRO A 52 2.05 -26.47 3.65
CA PRO A 52 1.10 -25.72 4.47
C PRO A 52 1.64 -25.26 5.83
N ALA A 53 2.75 -25.85 6.30
CA ALA A 53 3.41 -25.47 7.55
C ALA A 53 4.57 -24.45 7.34
N ALA A 54 4.91 -24.11 6.10
CA ALA A 54 5.95 -23.15 5.79
C ALA A 54 5.30 -21.80 5.47
N GLY A 55 5.18 -20.92 6.46
CA GLY A 55 4.48 -19.63 6.30
C GLY A 55 4.95 -18.84 5.09
N HIS A 56 6.28 -18.76 4.85
CA HIS A 56 6.83 -18.16 3.63
C HIS A 56 6.20 -18.74 2.34
N LEU A 57 6.20 -20.06 2.15
CA LEU A 57 5.63 -20.66 0.94
C LEU A 57 4.10 -20.51 0.85
N VAL A 58 3.41 -20.47 1.99
CA VAL A 58 1.96 -20.20 2.03
C VAL A 58 1.64 -18.76 1.62
N HIS A 59 2.51 -17.81 1.93
CA HIS A 59 2.32 -16.40 1.62
C HIS A 59 2.61 -16.07 0.15
N MET A 60 3.59 -16.75 -0.48
CA MET A 60 4.07 -16.45 -1.84
C MET A 60 3.00 -16.15 -2.90
N PRO A 61 1.84 -16.85 -2.97
CA PRO A 61 0.81 -16.54 -3.94
C PRO A 61 0.27 -15.10 -3.85
N ALA A 62 0.37 -14.48 -2.67
CA ALA A 62 -0.08 -13.12 -2.42
C ALA A 62 0.62 -12.06 -3.27
N HIS A 63 1.88 -12.27 -3.67
CA HIS A 63 2.58 -11.37 -4.59
C HIS A 63 1.82 -11.24 -5.91
N ILE A 64 1.44 -12.38 -6.50
CA ILE A 64 0.66 -12.40 -7.76
C ILE A 64 -0.76 -11.87 -7.53
N TYR A 65 -1.40 -12.23 -6.42
CA TYR A 65 -2.73 -11.74 -6.11
C TYR A 65 -2.77 -10.22 -5.95
N MET A 66 -1.78 -9.63 -5.28
CA MET A 66 -1.68 -8.19 -5.11
C MET A 66 -1.52 -7.48 -6.46
N ARG A 67 -0.67 -8.02 -7.33
CA ARG A 67 -0.42 -7.50 -8.69
C ARG A 67 -1.59 -7.67 -9.66
N THR A 68 -2.46 -8.66 -9.42
CA THR A 68 -3.64 -8.94 -10.25
C THR A 68 -4.92 -8.32 -9.69
N GLY A 69 -4.86 -7.67 -8.53
CA GLY A 69 -6.02 -7.04 -7.88
C GLY A 69 -6.91 -7.99 -7.10
N ASP A 70 -6.45 -9.22 -6.82
CA ASP A 70 -7.15 -10.16 -5.95
C ASP A 70 -6.74 -9.94 -4.48
N TYR A 71 -7.03 -8.73 -3.98
CA TYR A 71 -6.65 -8.31 -2.64
C TYR A 71 -7.23 -9.22 -1.54
N ALA A 72 -8.38 -9.84 -1.78
CA ALA A 72 -9.00 -10.78 -0.85
C ALA A 72 -8.17 -12.06 -0.69
N ASN A 73 -7.72 -12.68 -1.79
CA ASN A 73 -6.84 -13.85 -1.72
C ASN A 73 -5.43 -13.50 -1.27
N ALA A 74 -4.93 -12.30 -1.58
CA ALA A 74 -3.68 -11.80 -1.03
C ALA A 74 -3.77 -11.71 0.51
N ALA A 75 -4.84 -11.13 1.04
CA ALA A 75 -5.07 -11.04 2.49
C ALA A 75 -5.25 -12.43 3.11
N LEU A 76 -6.02 -13.33 2.49
CA LEU A 76 -6.24 -14.68 3.01
C LEU A 76 -4.93 -15.47 3.09
N SER A 77 -4.11 -15.46 2.03
CA SER A 77 -2.86 -16.21 1.98
C SER A 77 -1.89 -15.75 3.08
N ASN A 78 -1.76 -14.44 3.28
CA ASN A 78 -0.90 -13.89 4.33
C ASN A 78 -1.43 -14.15 5.75
N LYS A 79 -2.75 -14.13 5.93
CA LYS A 79 -3.35 -14.52 7.22
C LYS A 79 -3.01 -15.97 7.56
N VAL A 80 -3.21 -16.89 6.62
CA VAL A 80 -2.91 -18.32 6.84
C VAL A 80 -1.41 -18.55 7.04
N ALA A 81 -0.56 -17.82 6.30
CA ALA A 81 0.89 -17.86 6.48
C ALA A 81 1.32 -17.41 7.89
N ALA A 82 0.80 -16.28 8.37
CA ALA A 82 1.06 -15.78 9.70
C ALA A 82 0.57 -16.76 10.80
N GLU A 83 -0.59 -17.39 10.61
CA GLU A 83 -1.10 -18.42 11.53
C GLU A 83 -0.20 -19.66 11.56
N ALA A 84 0.32 -20.11 10.39
CA ALA A 84 1.26 -21.21 10.30
C ALA A 84 2.60 -20.89 10.99
N ASP A 85 3.14 -19.68 10.79
CA ASP A 85 4.36 -19.23 11.47
C ASP A 85 4.18 -19.16 12.99
N LEU A 86 3.06 -18.61 13.48
CA LEU A 86 2.76 -18.58 14.91
C LEU A 86 2.62 -19.98 15.50
N ALA A 87 2.06 -20.94 14.75
CA ALA A 87 2.01 -22.34 15.18
C ALA A 87 3.43 -22.95 15.26
N LEU A 88 4.30 -22.64 14.30
CA LEU A 88 5.69 -23.07 14.31
C LEU A 88 6.47 -22.49 15.49
N PHE A 89 6.34 -21.20 15.78
CA PHE A 89 7.05 -20.52 16.88
C PHE A 89 6.68 -21.07 18.25
N LYS A 90 5.48 -21.62 18.43
CA LYS A 90 5.10 -22.33 19.67
C LYS A 90 5.94 -23.59 19.89
N ILE A 91 6.46 -24.19 18.83
CA ILE A 91 7.26 -25.42 18.87
C ILE A 91 8.75 -25.09 18.91
N THR A 92 9.20 -24.18 18.05
CA THR A 92 10.63 -23.87 17.85
C THR A 92 11.14 -22.74 18.74
N GLY A 93 10.25 -21.98 19.37
CA GLY A 93 10.56 -20.68 19.95
C GLY A 93 10.55 -19.55 18.90
N ASN A 94 10.51 -18.31 19.38
CA ASN A 94 10.36 -17.09 18.58
C ASN A 94 11.70 -16.34 18.40
N GLY A 95 12.80 -17.07 18.20
CA GLY A 95 14.15 -16.50 18.12
C GLY A 95 14.65 -16.31 16.69
N GLY A 96 15.52 -15.31 16.49
CA GLY A 96 16.25 -15.09 15.24
C GLY A 96 15.55 -14.18 14.24
N MET A 97 16.07 -14.15 13.01
CA MET A 97 15.62 -13.22 11.96
C MET A 97 14.26 -13.58 11.36
N TYR A 98 13.84 -14.85 11.44
CA TYR A 98 12.62 -15.29 10.76
C TYR A 98 11.35 -14.62 11.32
N PRO A 99 11.10 -14.61 12.65
CA PRO A 99 9.98 -13.87 13.20
C PRO A 99 10.03 -12.35 13.03
N VAL A 100 11.24 -11.79 12.91
CA VAL A 100 11.47 -10.34 12.83
C VAL A 100 11.33 -9.83 11.40
N MET A 101 11.68 -10.62 10.39
CA MET A 101 11.62 -10.21 8.98
C MET A 101 10.47 -10.90 8.23
N TYR A 102 10.50 -12.22 8.12
CA TYR A 102 9.59 -12.97 7.23
C TYR A 102 8.15 -13.00 7.77
N TYR A 103 7.97 -13.27 9.06
CA TYR A 103 6.64 -13.20 9.67
C TYR A 103 6.05 -11.79 9.57
N ASN A 104 6.85 -10.76 9.87
CA ASN A 104 6.39 -9.37 9.77
C ASN A 104 6.08 -8.95 8.33
N HIS A 105 6.80 -9.48 7.35
CA HIS A 105 6.46 -9.31 5.94
C HIS A 105 5.07 -9.85 5.61
N ASN A 106 4.72 -11.05 6.10
CA ASN A 106 3.37 -11.63 5.95
C ASN A 106 2.30 -10.70 6.56
N VAL A 107 2.53 -10.22 7.79
CA VAL A 107 1.57 -9.34 8.49
C VAL A 107 1.46 -7.96 7.82
N HIS A 108 2.55 -7.41 7.29
CA HIS A 108 2.57 -6.16 6.53
C HIS A 108 1.75 -6.28 5.24
N PHE A 109 1.97 -7.36 4.47
CA PHE A 109 1.16 -7.70 3.30
C PHE A 109 -0.32 -7.82 3.64
N LEU A 110 -0.67 -8.48 4.75
CA LEU A 110 -2.04 -8.61 5.22
C LEU A 110 -2.67 -7.23 5.49
N ALA A 111 -1.97 -6.35 6.20
CA ALA A 111 -2.47 -5.01 6.50
C ALA A 111 -2.76 -4.20 5.22
N ILE A 112 -1.85 -4.26 4.24
CA ILE A 112 -2.00 -3.52 2.97
C ILE A 112 -3.07 -4.16 2.08
N ALA A 113 -3.14 -5.49 1.98
CA ALA A 113 -4.20 -6.18 1.25
C ALA A 113 -5.59 -5.79 1.76
N ARG A 114 -5.77 -5.78 3.09
CA ARG A 114 -7.04 -5.36 3.73
C ARG A 114 -7.34 -3.88 3.51
N THR A 115 -6.29 -3.04 3.44
CA THR A 115 -6.41 -1.63 3.08
C THR A 115 -6.95 -1.46 1.66
N MET A 116 -6.45 -2.26 0.70
CA MET A 116 -6.90 -2.22 -0.70
C MET A 116 -8.31 -2.79 -0.89
N GLU A 117 -8.73 -3.74 -0.04
CA GLU A 117 -10.09 -4.31 -0.01
C GLU A 117 -11.13 -3.39 0.66
N GLY A 118 -10.69 -2.32 1.34
CA GLY A 118 -11.60 -1.44 2.08
C GLY A 118 -12.05 -1.99 3.44
N ARG A 119 -11.29 -2.93 4.03
CA ARG A 119 -11.51 -3.56 5.34
C ARG A 119 -10.73 -2.85 6.44
N PHE A 120 -11.27 -1.74 6.95
CA PHE A 120 -10.62 -0.91 7.94
C PHE A 120 -10.26 -1.66 9.21
N ALA A 121 -11.22 -2.38 9.81
CA ALA A 121 -11.00 -3.02 11.11
C ALA A 121 -9.86 -4.06 11.05
N ASP A 122 -9.84 -4.88 10.01
CA ASP A 122 -8.80 -5.90 9.81
C ASP A 122 -7.45 -5.29 9.45
N ALA A 123 -7.43 -4.27 8.58
CA ALA A 123 -6.22 -3.57 8.20
C ALA A 123 -5.53 -2.94 9.42
N LEU A 124 -6.30 -2.24 10.26
CA LEU A 124 -5.77 -1.60 11.46
C LEU A 124 -5.30 -2.62 12.50
N SER A 125 -6.03 -3.73 12.66
CA SER A 125 -5.62 -4.80 13.58
C SER A 125 -4.30 -5.44 13.15
N ALA A 126 -4.13 -5.74 11.85
CA ALA A 126 -2.90 -6.29 11.32
C ALA A 126 -1.73 -5.30 11.45
N ALA A 127 -1.94 -4.03 11.10
CA ALA A 127 -0.94 -2.98 11.22
C ALA A 127 -0.46 -2.80 12.67
N ARG A 128 -1.36 -2.74 13.64
CA ARG A 128 -0.97 -2.64 15.07
C ARG A 128 -0.27 -3.89 15.58
N GLY A 129 -0.68 -5.07 15.13
CA GLY A 129 0.00 -6.32 15.46
C GLY A 129 1.43 -6.36 14.94
N LEU A 130 1.65 -5.91 13.71
CA LEU A 130 2.97 -5.73 13.10
C LEU A 130 3.84 -4.78 13.95
N GLU A 131 3.34 -3.57 14.22
CA GLU A 131 4.05 -2.55 14.99
C GLU A 131 4.41 -3.01 16.40
N ALA A 132 3.50 -3.71 17.07
CA ALA A 132 3.76 -4.29 18.39
C ALA A 132 4.87 -5.36 18.36
N ASN A 133 4.99 -6.12 17.27
CA ASN A 133 6.03 -7.14 17.12
C ASN A 133 7.40 -6.53 16.76
N VAL A 134 7.42 -5.53 15.87
CA VAL A 134 8.69 -4.89 15.43
C VAL A 134 9.23 -3.87 16.42
N GLY A 135 8.36 -3.13 17.13
CA GLY A 135 8.73 -2.00 17.99
C GLY A 135 9.87 -2.28 18.98
N PRO A 136 9.84 -3.40 19.74
CA PRO A 136 10.92 -3.75 20.66
C PRO A 136 12.31 -3.94 20.01
N HIS A 137 12.35 -4.16 18.69
CA HIS A 137 13.57 -4.48 17.95
C HIS A 137 14.12 -3.28 17.17
N VAL A 138 13.36 -2.19 17.00
CA VAL A 138 13.73 -1.03 16.15
C VAL A 138 15.05 -0.40 16.58
N HIS A 139 15.31 -0.28 17.89
CA HIS A 139 16.57 0.28 18.40
C HIS A 139 17.81 -0.53 18.00
N MET A 140 17.68 -1.85 17.91
CA MET A 140 18.78 -2.74 17.49
C MET A 140 18.80 -2.96 15.98
N MET A 141 17.65 -2.79 15.32
CA MET A 141 17.46 -3.02 13.89
C MET A 141 16.68 -1.84 13.28
N PRO A 142 17.33 -0.69 13.04
CA PRO A 142 16.66 0.52 12.54
C PRO A 142 15.92 0.33 11.21
N MET A 143 16.34 -0.65 10.41
CA MET A 143 15.64 -1.06 9.17
C MET A 143 14.17 -1.47 9.37
N LEU A 144 13.76 -1.81 10.60
CA LEU A 144 12.38 -2.15 10.93
C LEU A 144 11.49 -0.93 11.15
N GLU A 145 12.07 0.28 11.27
CA GLU A 145 11.33 1.50 11.57
C GLU A 145 10.23 1.77 10.54
N GLY A 146 10.44 1.44 9.26
CA GLY A 146 9.42 1.60 8.22
C GLY A 146 8.08 0.95 8.57
N PHE A 147 8.10 -0.21 9.24
CA PHE A 147 6.87 -0.90 9.68
C PHE A 147 6.10 -0.12 10.76
N MET A 148 6.77 0.70 11.57
CA MET A 148 6.17 1.54 12.62
C MET A 148 5.22 2.63 12.08
N THR A 149 5.18 2.80 10.76
CA THR A 149 4.35 3.80 10.08
C THR A 149 2.99 3.24 9.62
N THR A 150 2.83 1.92 9.61
CA THR A 150 1.75 1.22 8.90
C THR A 150 0.38 1.64 9.41
N SER A 151 0.16 1.67 10.73
CA SER A 151 -1.14 1.97 11.33
C SER A 151 -1.54 3.42 11.09
N MET A 152 -0.58 4.36 11.09
CA MET A 152 -0.82 5.77 10.77
C MET A 152 -1.29 5.92 9.33
N LEU A 153 -0.62 5.25 8.38
CA LEU A 153 -0.99 5.30 6.97
C LEU A 153 -2.33 4.60 6.70
N VAL A 154 -2.65 3.51 7.40
CA VAL A 154 -3.99 2.89 7.38
C VAL A 154 -5.05 3.89 7.87
N LEU A 155 -4.80 4.57 9.00
CA LEU A 155 -5.75 5.57 9.51
C LEU A 155 -5.93 6.74 8.53
N VAL A 156 -4.87 7.15 7.80
CA VAL A 156 -4.97 8.16 6.74
C VAL A 156 -5.83 7.66 5.58
N ARG A 157 -5.58 6.43 5.08
CA ARG A 157 -6.38 5.81 4.01
C ARG A 157 -7.87 5.84 4.33
N PHE A 158 -8.23 5.44 5.55
CA PHE A 158 -9.60 5.33 6.02
C PHE A 158 -10.12 6.57 6.73
N ARG A 159 -9.37 7.68 6.66
CA ARG A 159 -9.82 9.01 7.08
C ARG A 159 -10.25 9.10 8.52
N ARG A 160 -9.56 8.35 9.38
CA ARG A 160 -9.80 8.29 10.82
C ARG A 160 -9.14 9.48 11.52
N TRP A 161 -9.52 10.68 11.12
CA TRP A 161 -8.87 11.93 11.51
C TRP A 161 -8.87 12.14 13.02
N ASP A 162 -9.98 11.83 13.70
CA ASP A 162 -10.06 11.94 15.16
C ASP A 162 -9.19 10.91 15.88
N ASP A 163 -8.99 9.73 15.29
CA ASP A 163 -8.14 8.70 15.86
C ASP A 163 -6.66 9.08 15.67
N ILE A 164 -6.29 9.64 14.51
CA ILE A 164 -4.94 10.18 14.24
C ILE A 164 -4.57 11.27 15.24
N LEU A 165 -5.46 12.23 15.49
CA LEU A 165 -5.17 13.35 16.39
C LEU A 165 -5.02 12.92 17.86
N LYS A 166 -5.44 11.70 18.22
CA LYS A 166 -5.26 11.08 19.54
C LYS A 166 -4.01 10.22 19.65
N LEU A 167 -3.33 9.92 18.53
CA LEU A 167 -2.11 9.12 18.58
C LEU A 167 -1.03 9.83 19.40
N PRO A 168 -0.34 9.11 20.30
CA PRO A 168 0.82 9.67 20.97
C PRO A 168 1.91 9.96 19.94
N GLN A 169 2.75 10.95 20.23
CA GLN A 169 3.95 11.16 19.44
C GLN A 169 4.91 9.97 19.63
N PRO A 170 5.50 9.43 18.55
CA PRO A 170 6.50 8.36 18.65
C PRO A 170 7.76 8.81 19.40
N GLU A 171 8.58 7.84 19.83
CA GLU A 171 9.89 8.13 20.43
C GLU A 171 10.74 8.99 19.49
N ALA A 172 11.45 9.99 20.04
CA ALA A 172 12.22 10.95 19.24
C ALA A 172 13.32 10.29 18.38
N ALA A 173 13.80 9.11 18.78
CA ALA A 173 14.78 8.33 18.02
C ALA A 173 14.21 7.73 16.73
N MET A 174 12.89 7.54 16.63
CA MET A 174 12.21 7.06 15.43
C MET A 174 11.90 8.24 14.51
N VAL A 175 12.94 8.78 13.86
CA VAL A 175 12.87 10.02 13.10
C VAL A 175 11.90 9.90 11.92
N GLY A 176 12.01 8.83 11.12
CA GLY A 176 11.12 8.60 9.97
C GLY A 176 9.66 8.41 10.40
N THR A 177 9.45 7.70 11.51
CA THR A 177 8.11 7.50 12.10
C THR A 177 7.50 8.83 12.56
N ASN A 178 8.29 9.72 13.16
CA ASN A 178 7.83 11.07 13.54
C ASN A 178 7.45 11.91 12.32
N VAL A 179 8.19 11.81 11.20
CA VAL A 179 7.81 12.51 9.95
C VAL A 179 6.44 12.02 9.46
N VAL A 180 6.20 10.71 9.45
CA VAL A 180 4.88 10.15 9.06
C VAL A 180 3.78 10.52 10.06
N TRP A 181 4.10 10.64 11.35
CA TRP A 181 3.16 11.11 12.37
C TRP A 181 2.70 12.55 12.11
N HIS A 182 3.64 13.46 11.82
CA HIS A 182 3.32 14.83 11.40
C HIS A 182 2.53 14.87 10.08
N PHE A 183 2.89 14.03 9.11
CA PHE A 183 2.11 13.86 7.88
C PHE A 183 0.65 13.50 8.16
N ALA A 184 0.41 12.44 8.94
CA ALA A 184 -0.94 11.98 9.24
C ALA A 184 -1.76 13.05 9.97
N ARG A 185 -1.16 13.73 10.95
CA ARG A 185 -1.82 14.82 11.68
C ARG A 185 -2.11 16.02 10.80
N GLY A 186 -1.17 16.41 9.93
CA GLY A 186 -1.38 17.47 8.95
C GLY A 186 -2.55 17.15 8.02
N MET A 187 -2.64 15.91 7.54
CA MET A 187 -3.77 15.43 6.72
C MET A 187 -5.09 15.54 7.48
N ALA A 188 -5.11 15.14 8.75
CA ALA A 188 -6.28 15.23 9.61
C ALA A 188 -6.71 16.70 9.85
N PHE A 189 -5.78 17.61 10.17
CA PHE A 189 -6.11 19.02 10.37
C PHE A 189 -6.61 19.68 9.08
N ALA A 190 -5.95 19.41 7.94
CA ALA A 190 -6.37 19.93 6.64
C ALA A 190 -7.78 19.45 6.28
N ALA A 191 -8.08 18.15 6.47
CA ALA A 191 -9.40 17.59 6.23
C ALA A 191 -10.49 18.19 7.13
N LYS A 192 -10.13 18.66 8.34
CA LYS A 192 -11.05 19.32 9.28
C LYS A 192 -11.11 20.85 9.10
N GLY A 193 -10.51 21.40 8.04
CA GLY A 193 -10.48 22.84 7.77
C GLY A 193 -9.60 23.65 8.73
N LYS A 194 -8.79 22.99 9.57
CA LYS A 194 -7.87 23.62 10.52
C LYS A 194 -6.53 23.93 9.84
N ILE A 195 -6.57 24.84 8.87
CA ILE A 195 -5.46 25.13 7.96
C ILE A 195 -4.19 25.54 8.73
N VAL A 196 -4.29 26.41 9.73
CA VAL A 196 -3.13 26.89 10.52
C VAL A 196 -2.45 25.73 11.25
N ASP A 197 -3.22 24.79 11.79
CA ASP A 197 -2.66 23.62 12.46
C ASP A 197 -2.04 22.66 11.45
N ALA A 198 -2.65 22.49 10.27
CA ALA A 198 -2.09 21.68 9.20
C ALA A 198 -0.75 22.24 8.68
N GLU A 199 -0.62 23.56 8.55
CA GLU A 199 0.64 24.22 8.17
C GLU A 199 1.71 24.08 9.25
N ARG A 200 1.32 24.06 10.52
CA ARG A 200 2.25 23.78 11.63
C ARG A 200 2.80 22.36 11.52
N GLU A 201 1.93 21.37 11.30
CA GLU A 201 2.37 19.98 11.11
C GLU A 201 3.22 19.83 9.83
N MET A 202 2.88 20.53 8.75
CA MET A 202 3.68 20.56 7.53
C MET A 202 5.09 21.09 7.78
N LYS A 203 5.24 22.17 8.57
CA LYS A 203 6.55 22.68 8.96
C LYS A 203 7.34 21.64 9.78
N MET A 204 6.69 20.95 10.72
CA MET A 204 7.35 19.93 11.53
C MET A 204 7.77 18.71 10.70
N LEU A 205 6.95 18.31 9.71
CA LEU A 205 7.30 17.29 8.72
C LEU A 205 8.59 17.68 7.98
N MET A 206 8.64 18.87 7.37
CA MET A 206 9.79 19.34 6.59
C MET A 206 11.06 19.52 7.45
N ASP A 207 10.91 19.90 8.72
CA ASP A 207 12.04 20.00 9.64
C ASP A 207 12.53 18.61 10.07
N GLY A 208 11.63 17.64 10.29
CA GLY A 208 11.95 16.26 10.61
C GLY A 208 12.64 15.52 9.46
N GLU A 209 12.25 15.77 8.21
CA GLU A 209 12.89 15.19 7.02
C GLU A 209 14.39 15.50 6.95
N LYS A 210 14.82 16.68 7.40
CA LYS A 210 16.25 17.06 7.45
C LYS A 210 17.06 16.22 8.44
N GLY A 211 16.39 15.62 9.42
CA GLY A 211 17.00 14.76 10.44
C GLY A 211 17.03 13.28 10.05
N VAL A 212 16.40 12.89 8.93
CA VAL A 212 16.40 11.49 8.47
C VAL A 212 17.81 11.12 8.00
N PRO A 213 18.41 10.04 8.54
CA PRO A 213 19.73 9.58 8.08
C PRO A 213 19.73 9.27 6.58
N ALA A 214 20.85 9.55 5.89
CA ALA A 214 20.94 9.38 4.44
C ALA A 214 20.81 7.90 4.02
N GLU A 215 21.25 7.00 4.88
CA GLU A 215 21.17 5.55 4.74
C GLU A 215 19.85 4.94 5.23
N ALA A 216 18.93 5.75 5.78
CA ALA A 216 17.66 5.26 6.26
C ALA A 216 16.83 4.71 5.09
N ALA A 217 16.44 3.44 5.22
CA ALA A 217 15.64 2.75 4.23
C ALA A 217 14.15 2.78 4.60
N PHE A 218 13.30 2.75 3.58
CA PHE A 218 11.87 2.54 3.68
C PHE A 218 11.53 1.43 2.68
N GLY A 219 11.60 0.19 3.17
CA GLY A 219 11.63 -0.99 2.30
C GLY A 219 12.90 -1.01 1.45
N LEU A 220 12.77 -1.24 0.14
CA LEU A 220 13.87 -1.22 -0.83
C LEU A 220 14.21 0.20 -1.33
N ASN A 221 13.49 1.21 -0.87
CA ASN A 221 13.66 2.61 -1.26
C ASN A 221 14.34 3.42 -0.16
N SER A 222 14.86 4.61 -0.49
CA SER A 222 15.34 5.53 0.55
C SER A 222 14.17 6.16 1.30
N ALA A 223 14.31 6.36 2.61
CA ALA A 223 13.30 7.03 3.42
C ALA A 223 13.04 8.45 2.92
N THR A 224 14.08 9.19 2.51
CA THR A 224 13.93 10.53 1.94
C THR A 224 13.06 10.55 0.68
N SER A 225 13.24 9.59 -0.23
CA SER A 225 12.42 9.49 -1.46
C SER A 225 10.93 9.29 -1.13
N VAL A 226 10.63 8.41 -0.17
CA VAL A 226 9.25 8.11 0.23
C VAL A 226 8.62 9.29 0.99
N LEU A 227 9.34 9.89 1.93
CA LEU A 227 8.82 11.01 2.73
C LEU A 227 8.55 12.26 1.86
N LYS A 228 9.31 12.46 0.78
CA LYS A 228 9.05 13.55 -0.17
C LYS A 228 7.70 13.43 -0.89
N ILE A 229 7.20 12.20 -1.07
CA ILE A 229 5.83 11.96 -1.56
C ILE A 229 4.83 12.46 -0.51
N ALA A 230 5.03 12.10 0.76
CA ALA A 230 4.19 12.55 1.87
C ALA A 230 4.15 14.09 1.99
N GLU A 231 5.30 14.77 1.83
CA GLU A 231 5.40 16.23 1.79
C GLU A 231 4.47 16.84 0.70
N ASN A 232 4.56 16.34 -0.53
CA ASN A 232 3.76 16.86 -1.65
C ASN A 232 2.28 16.53 -1.49
N VAL A 233 1.95 15.33 -1.01
CA VAL A 233 0.55 14.93 -0.74
C VAL A 233 -0.07 15.80 0.35
N LEU A 234 0.63 16.06 1.45
CA LEU A 234 0.15 16.95 2.51
C LEU A 234 0.01 18.39 2.02
N SER A 235 1.00 18.90 1.29
CA SER A 235 0.94 20.23 0.67
C SER A 235 -0.30 20.38 -0.22
N ALA A 236 -0.57 19.35 -1.05
CA ALA A 236 -1.73 19.34 -1.92
C ALA A 236 -3.04 19.30 -1.12
N ARG A 237 -3.08 18.55 -0.01
CA ARG A 237 -4.26 18.50 0.86
C ARG A 237 -4.54 19.84 1.52
N ILE A 238 -3.51 20.55 1.97
CA ILE A 238 -3.62 21.90 2.53
C ILE A 238 -4.13 22.89 1.46
N ALA A 239 -3.59 22.84 0.24
CA ALA A 239 -4.08 23.66 -0.87
C ALA A 239 -5.54 23.33 -1.22
N THR A 240 -5.91 22.05 -1.23
CA THR A 240 -7.30 21.61 -1.46
C THR A 240 -8.24 22.14 -0.37
N ALA A 241 -7.81 22.14 0.90
CA ALA A 241 -8.60 22.69 2.02
C ALA A 241 -8.84 24.21 1.88
N ARG A 242 -7.95 24.92 1.17
CA ARG A 242 -8.10 26.33 0.78
C ARG A 242 -8.97 26.54 -0.45
N ARG A 243 -9.38 25.47 -1.12
CA ARG A 243 -10.00 25.46 -2.46
C ARG A 243 -9.06 25.94 -3.57
N ASP A 244 -7.75 25.87 -3.32
CA ASP A 244 -6.70 26.18 -4.30
C ASP A 244 -6.38 24.92 -5.12
N TYR A 245 -7.31 24.50 -5.97
CA TYR A 245 -7.22 23.23 -6.69
C TYR A 245 -6.08 23.17 -7.70
N LYS A 246 -5.76 24.28 -8.38
CA LYS A 246 -4.68 24.32 -9.37
C LYS A 246 -3.30 24.02 -8.72
N PRO A 247 -2.88 24.70 -7.64
CA PRO A 247 -1.69 24.31 -6.89
C PRO A 247 -1.73 22.86 -6.38
N ALA A 248 -2.88 22.41 -5.85
CA ALA A 248 -3.02 21.04 -5.36
C ALA A 248 -2.76 19.98 -6.45
N ILE A 249 -3.32 20.18 -7.64
CA ILE A 249 -3.12 19.29 -8.79
C ILE A 249 -1.64 19.22 -9.20
N GLU A 250 -0.94 20.36 -9.27
CA GLU A 250 0.49 20.38 -9.65
C GLU A 250 1.42 19.77 -8.59
N LEU A 251 1.04 19.82 -7.30
CA LEU A 251 1.73 19.09 -6.24
C LEU A 251 1.49 17.58 -6.37
N LEU A 252 0.25 17.16 -6.64
CA LEU A 252 -0.10 15.75 -6.80
C LEU A 252 0.52 15.11 -8.06
N LYS A 253 0.64 15.85 -9.17
CA LYS A 253 1.38 15.37 -10.36
C LYS A 253 2.85 15.09 -10.05
N ARG A 254 3.52 15.99 -9.31
CA ARG A 254 4.91 15.78 -8.87
C ARG A 254 5.02 14.59 -7.93
N ALA A 255 4.07 14.44 -6.99
CA ALA A 255 4.03 13.26 -6.12
C ALA A 255 3.83 11.95 -6.90
N VAL A 256 3.04 11.97 -7.98
CA VAL A 256 2.89 10.84 -8.90
C VAL A 256 4.21 10.49 -9.59
N GLU A 257 4.94 11.48 -10.10
CA GLU A 257 6.27 11.25 -10.70
C GLU A 257 7.27 10.67 -9.68
N MET A 258 7.21 11.13 -8.43
CA MET A 258 8.04 10.61 -7.34
C MET A 258 7.66 9.16 -6.97
N GLU A 259 6.37 8.85 -6.87
CA GLU A 259 5.87 7.49 -6.64
C GLU A 259 6.28 6.54 -7.77
N ASP A 260 6.18 6.99 -9.02
CA ASP A 260 6.56 6.20 -10.19
C ASP A 260 8.07 5.91 -10.26
N ALA A 261 8.89 6.79 -9.70
CA ALA A 261 10.34 6.66 -9.67
C ALA A 261 10.86 5.76 -8.54
N LEU A 262 9.99 5.32 -7.62
CA LEU A 262 10.36 4.35 -6.59
C LEU A 262 10.74 3.01 -7.22
N ALA A 263 11.74 2.36 -6.64
CA ALA A 263 12.06 0.97 -6.94
C ALA A 263 10.87 0.08 -6.56
N TYR A 264 10.67 -0.97 -7.35
CA TYR A 264 9.66 -1.98 -7.06
C TYR A 264 9.89 -2.59 -5.68
N ASP A 265 8.82 -2.68 -4.90
CA ASP A 265 8.84 -3.21 -3.54
C ASP A 265 7.50 -3.88 -3.24
N GLU A 266 7.52 -4.85 -2.34
CA GLU A 266 6.33 -5.62 -1.97
C GLU A 266 6.25 -5.83 -0.46
N PRO A 267 5.20 -5.29 0.20
CA PRO A 267 4.26 -4.29 -0.32
C PRO A 267 4.95 -2.99 -0.76
N PRO A 268 4.31 -2.14 -1.60
CA PRO A 268 4.91 -0.88 -2.02
C PRO A 268 5.33 -0.01 -0.83
N ALA A 269 6.52 0.60 -0.91
CA ALA A 269 7.02 1.48 0.14
C ALA A 269 6.06 2.65 0.43
N TRP A 270 5.35 3.14 -0.58
CA TRP A 270 4.20 4.04 -0.43
C TRP A 270 2.92 3.35 -0.93
N PHE A 271 2.09 2.86 -0.01
CA PHE A 271 0.88 2.10 -0.34
C PHE A 271 -0.40 2.95 -0.39
N LEU A 272 -0.28 4.28 -0.40
CA LEU A 272 -1.41 5.20 -0.59
C LEU A 272 -1.37 5.79 -2.01
N PRO A 273 -1.88 5.09 -3.05
CA PRO A 273 -1.74 5.50 -4.45
C PRO A 273 -2.03 6.99 -4.68
N VAL A 274 -1.02 7.74 -5.12
CA VAL A 274 -1.11 9.21 -5.23
C VAL A 274 -2.10 9.60 -6.34
N ARG A 275 -2.22 8.77 -7.39
CA ARG A 275 -3.16 8.99 -8.49
C ARG A 275 -4.62 9.02 -8.04
N GLU A 276 -4.98 8.28 -6.99
CA GLU A 276 -6.33 8.35 -6.45
C GLU A 276 -6.65 9.78 -5.96
N SER A 277 -5.71 10.38 -5.21
CA SER A 277 -5.85 11.76 -4.73
C SER A 277 -5.72 12.80 -5.83
N LEU A 278 -4.88 12.56 -6.85
CA LEU A 278 -4.83 13.40 -8.05
C LEU A 278 -6.16 13.40 -8.81
N GLY A 279 -6.75 12.22 -9.01
CA GLY A 279 -8.06 12.07 -9.63
C GLY A 279 -9.16 12.78 -8.85
N GLY A 280 -9.17 12.63 -7.51
CA GLY A 280 -10.08 13.35 -6.62
C GLY A 280 -9.93 14.88 -6.72
N ALA A 281 -8.70 15.39 -6.68
CA ALA A 281 -8.43 16.83 -6.82
C ALA A 281 -8.86 17.38 -8.19
N LEU A 282 -8.65 16.62 -9.27
CA LEU A 282 -9.10 16.97 -10.61
C LEU A 282 -10.63 17.07 -10.68
N MET A 283 -11.35 16.11 -10.08
CA MET A 283 -12.81 16.15 -10.01
C MET A 283 -13.33 17.34 -9.21
N LEU A 284 -12.74 17.64 -8.05
CA LEU A 284 -13.09 18.82 -7.25
C LEU A 284 -12.83 20.13 -8.00
N GLY A 285 -11.80 20.17 -8.84
CA GLY A 285 -11.53 21.27 -9.77
C GLY A 285 -12.38 21.29 -11.04
N GLY A 286 -13.32 20.36 -11.21
CA GLY A 286 -14.21 20.25 -12.36
C GLY A 286 -13.59 19.60 -13.61
N ASN A 287 -12.35 19.11 -13.54
CA ASN A 287 -11.64 18.49 -14.66
C ASN A 287 -11.87 16.97 -14.72
N ASN A 288 -13.13 16.58 -14.94
CA ASN A 288 -13.54 15.18 -14.93
C ASN A 288 -12.93 14.33 -16.05
N ALA A 289 -12.65 14.93 -17.21
CA ALA A 289 -12.04 14.22 -18.34
C ALA A 289 -10.59 13.83 -18.07
N GLU A 290 -9.83 14.69 -17.38
CA GLU A 290 -8.47 14.34 -16.96
C GLU A 290 -8.48 13.37 -15.78
N ALA A 291 -9.41 13.52 -14.83
CA ALA A 291 -9.58 12.57 -13.74
C ALA A 291 -9.82 11.14 -14.25
N GLU A 292 -10.65 10.97 -15.29
CA GLU A 292 -10.85 9.67 -15.95
C GLU A 292 -9.52 9.05 -16.41
N LYS A 293 -8.65 9.81 -17.07
CA LYS A 293 -7.35 9.29 -17.54
C LYS A 293 -6.47 8.86 -16.37
N ILE A 294 -6.44 9.64 -15.30
CA ILE A 294 -5.65 9.33 -14.10
C ILE A 294 -6.15 8.05 -13.43
N PHE A 295 -7.46 7.86 -13.26
CA PHE A 295 -7.98 6.63 -12.67
C PHE A 295 -7.76 5.40 -13.56
N ARG A 296 -7.78 5.56 -14.90
CA ARG A 296 -7.42 4.46 -15.81
C ARG A 296 -5.95 4.07 -15.67
N ALA A 297 -5.05 5.05 -15.65
CA ALA A 297 -3.62 4.82 -15.42
C ALA A 297 -3.36 4.17 -14.05
N GLU A 298 -4.13 4.54 -13.03
CA GLU A 298 -4.06 3.90 -11.71
C GLU A 298 -4.48 2.43 -11.78
N LEU A 299 -5.52 2.08 -12.54
CA LEU A 299 -5.98 0.70 -12.71
C LEU A 299 -5.03 -0.18 -13.54
N GLU A 300 -4.13 0.42 -14.33
CA GLU A 300 -3.05 -0.31 -14.98
C GLU A 300 -1.99 -0.79 -13.98
N ARG A 301 -1.70 0.03 -12.94
CA ARG A 301 -0.74 -0.30 -11.87
C ARG A 301 -1.37 -1.13 -10.77
N ASN A 302 -2.50 -0.67 -10.24
CA ASN A 302 -3.26 -1.30 -9.16
C ASN A 302 -4.59 -1.83 -9.72
N ARG A 303 -4.49 -2.96 -10.41
CA ARG A 303 -5.62 -3.63 -11.04
C ARG A 303 -6.73 -3.85 -10.02
N ARG A 304 -7.97 -3.57 -10.41
CA ARG A 304 -9.17 -3.75 -9.56
C ARG A 304 -9.12 -2.96 -8.24
N SER A 305 -8.29 -1.91 -8.10
CA SER A 305 -8.37 -0.99 -6.95
C SER A 305 -9.78 -0.43 -6.84
N GLY A 306 -10.46 -0.73 -5.74
CA GLY A 306 -11.85 -0.28 -5.55
C GLY A 306 -11.97 1.24 -5.48
N ARG A 307 -10.98 1.94 -4.91
CA ARG A 307 -10.95 3.41 -4.88
C ARG A 307 -10.75 4.02 -6.26
N ALA A 308 -9.88 3.45 -7.09
CA ALA A 308 -9.69 3.91 -8.47
C ALA A 308 -10.92 3.59 -9.34
N LEU A 309 -11.56 2.42 -9.19
CA LEU A 309 -12.80 2.09 -9.88
C LEU A 309 -13.95 3.02 -9.48
N PHE A 310 -14.07 3.35 -8.19
CA PHE A 310 -15.04 4.32 -7.70
C PHE A 310 -14.82 5.70 -8.33
N GLY A 311 -13.58 6.21 -8.30
CA GLY A 311 -13.21 7.48 -8.93
C GLY A 311 -13.45 7.50 -10.44
N LEU A 312 -13.12 6.41 -11.13
CA LEU A 312 -13.38 6.26 -12.56
C LEU A 312 -14.89 6.29 -12.85
N SER A 313 -15.71 5.55 -12.11
CA SER A 313 -17.17 5.57 -12.27
C SER A 313 -17.73 6.98 -12.06
N LYS A 314 -17.28 7.69 -11.02
CA LYS A 314 -17.76 9.04 -10.71
C LYS A 314 -17.30 10.10 -11.72
N SER A 315 -16.06 10.03 -12.20
CA SER A 315 -15.56 10.91 -13.26
C SER A 315 -16.29 10.70 -14.59
N LEU A 316 -16.68 9.45 -14.92
CA LEU A 316 -17.49 9.13 -16.10
C LEU A 316 -18.93 9.64 -15.96
N GLU A 317 -19.54 9.46 -14.79
CA GLU A 317 -20.88 9.97 -14.47
C GLU A 317 -20.95 11.50 -14.63
N ALA A 318 -19.96 12.22 -14.10
CA ALA A 318 -19.87 13.68 -14.20
C ALA A 318 -19.65 14.18 -15.63
N GLN A 319 -19.17 13.33 -16.55
CA GLN A 319 -19.07 13.61 -17.99
C GLN A 319 -20.33 13.23 -18.77
N GLY A 320 -21.35 12.64 -18.14
CA GLY A 320 -22.55 12.15 -18.80
C GLY A 320 -22.36 10.82 -19.55
N LYS A 321 -21.23 10.12 -19.36
CA LYS A 321 -20.91 8.83 -20.00
C LYS A 321 -21.61 7.67 -19.28
N LYS A 322 -22.95 7.71 -19.20
CA LYS A 322 -23.78 6.85 -18.33
C LYS A 322 -23.52 5.35 -18.49
N TYR A 323 -23.45 4.84 -19.72
CA TYR A 323 -23.21 3.42 -19.97
C TYR A 323 -21.84 2.96 -19.44
N ALA A 324 -20.79 3.72 -19.73
CA ALA A 324 -19.44 3.41 -19.24
C ALA A 324 -19.36 3.53 -17.70
N ALA A 325 -20.00 4.53 -17.11
CA ALA A 325 -20.03 4.73 -15.67
C ALA A 325 -20.69 3.55 -14.94
N GLU A 326 -21.79 3.01 -15.49
CA GLU A 326 -22.50 1.85 -14.95
C GLU A 326 -21.68 0.56 -15.06
N MET A 327 -20.97 0.34 -16.17
CA MET A 327 -20.07 -0.81 -16.32
C MET A 327 -18.96 -0.79 -15.27
N VAL A 328 -18.27 0.35 -15.11
CA VAL A 328 -17.21 0.51 -14.10
C VAL A 328 -17.77 0.41 -12.68
N LYS A 329 -18.99 0.90 -12.45
CA LYS A 329 -19.65 0.79 -11.14
C LYS A 329 -19.82 -0.67 -10.71
N ARG A 330 -20.18 -1.57 -11.63
CA ARG A 330 -20.29 -3.02 -11.33
C ARG A 330 -18.94 -3.64 -10.98
N GLU A 331 -17.87 -3.21 -11.65
CA GLU A 331 -16.51 -3.62 -11.30
C GLU A 331 -16.14 -3.14 -9.89
N PHE A 332 -16.45 -1.88 -9.57
CA PHE A 332 -16.28 -1.32 -8.23
C PHE A 332 -17.06 -2.12 -7.18
N GLU A 333 -18.34 -2.40 -7.41
CA GLU A 333 -19.18 -3.17 -6.47
C GLU A 333 -18.60 -4.55 -6.19
N ASN A 334 -18.01 -5.23 -7.19
CA ASN A 334 -17.33 -6.50 -6.97
C ASN A 334 -15.98 -6.33 -6.25
N ALA A 335 -15.20 -5.30 -6.57
CA ALA A 335 -13.92 -5.03 -5.91
C ALA A 335 -14.08 -4.59 -4.44
N TRP A 336 -15.19 -3.93 -4.11
CA TRP A 336 -15.47 -3.35 -2.80
C TRP A 336 -16.51 -4.14 -1.98
N LYS A 337 -16.92 -5.33 -2.44
CA LYS A 337 -17.98 -6.15 -1.84
C LYS A 337 -17.73 -6.57 -0.39
N ASN A 338 -16.46 -6.65 0.00
CA ASN A 338 -16.05 -7.05 1.34
C ASN A 338 -15.79 -5.85 2.25
N ALA A 339 -15.74 -4.63 1.72
CA ALA A 339 -15.37 -3.44 2.49
C ALA A 339 -16.34 -3.18 3.64
N ASP A 340 -15.81 -2.66 4.75
CA ASP A 340 -16.59 -2.17 5.90
C ASP A 340 -16.73 -0.63 5.89
N THR A 341 -16.34 -0.01 4.78
CA THR A 341 -16.35 1.45 4.58
C THR A 341 -17.02 1.86 3.28
N GLN A 342 -17.60 3.06 3.27
CA GLN A 342 -18.16 3.69 2.07
C GLN A 342 -17.18 4.74 1.53
N LEU A 343 -17.21 4.97 0.22
CA LEU A 343 -16.40 5.97 -0.46
C LEU A 343 -17.26 7.12 -0.97
N HIS A 344 -16.75 8.33 -0.81
CA HIS A 344 -17.25 9.55 -1.43
C HIS A 344 -16.17 10.16 -2.35
N VAL A 345 -16.52 11.08 -3.25
CA VAL A 345 -15.52 11.70 -4.16
C VAL A 345 -14.53 12.54 -3.37
N GLU A 346 -15.02 13.21 -2.34
CA GLU A 346 -14.21 13.91 -1.36
C GLU A 346 -13.26 12.93 -0.65
N ASP A 347 -13.55 11.61 -0.70
CA ASP A 347 -12.80 10.49 -0.15
C ASP A 347 -11.53 10.06 -0.87
N LEU A 348 -11.37 10.53 -2.10
CA LEU A 348 -10.24 10.19 -2.98
C LEU A 348 -8.98 11.00 -2.66
#